data_AF-A0A382JAK0-F1
#
_entry.id   AF-A0A382JAK0-F1
#
_cell.length_a   1.000
_cell.length_b   1.000
_cell.length_c   1.000
_cell.angle_alpha   90.00
_cell.angle_beta   90.00
_cell.angle_gamma   90.00
#
_symmetry.space_group_name_H-M   'P 1'
#
loop_
_entity.id
_entity.type
_entity.pdbx_description
1 polymer ?
#
loop_
_entity_poly.entity_id
_entity_poly.type
_entity_poly.pdbx_seq_one_letter_code
_entity_poly.pdbx_strand_id
1 'polypeptide(L)'
;LESASFNSVVVRKGSKKYSLRSDSSIRFERGVDVQSVIAAQARAALLIRQLAGGTIRKGRIDVYPTPQPIREISLRASRLNKVLGCALSADRIGECLSRLSLKVSSFKDDETFKVEIPSFRPFLTREVDLIEEVARLNGFDEIAVTSPLAAISPVRFTPKQSAVRRVKSLLSGIGFSEVITYSFIDSVDAKIFQSALSTSIETELISLDNPISNDLGVMRPSLLPGLVKSAIRNFSKGQKDVRIFEFGNVFMSGKEGEREERLIFSALVAGVHENNLWEQTGKNHDYFDLKGTLDSVCRCLKLKLTEHPEMERPFMLRGKSVGLKVDGQDCGYLGELSPSIVRQYELPK
;
A
#
# COMPACT_ATOMS: atom_id res chain seq x y z
N LEU A 1 -12.08 10.80 45.05
CA LEU A 1 -11.21 11.21 43.93
C LEU A 1 -10.57 9.97 43.36
N GLU A 2 -10.95 9.60 42.14
CA GLU A 2 -10.33 8.47 41.44
C GLU A 2 -9.01 8.94 40.80
N SER A 3 -7.99 8.09 40.90
CA SER A 3 -6.78 8.15 40.06
C SER A 3 -6.37 6.71 39.81
N ALA A 4 -6.22 6.34 38.55
CA ALA A 4 -6.03 4.95 38.15
C ALA A 4 -5.07 4.85 36.96
N SER A 5 -4.56 3.64 36.73
CA SER A 5 -3.87 3.26 35.50
C SER A 5 -4.66 2.13 34.85
N PHE A 6 -5.01 2.29 33.57
CA PHE A 6 -5.80 1.33 32.81
C PHE A 6 -4.96 0.65 31.73
N ASN A 7 -5.38 -0.54 31.31
CA ASN A 7 -4.76 -1.21 30.17
C ASN A 7 -4.99 -0.39 28.88
N SER A 8 -3.90 0.04 28.25
CA SER A 8 -3.92 0.91 27.07
C SER A 8 -4.69 0.32 25.89
N VAL A 9 -4.61 -1.01 25.68
CA VAL A 9 -5.31 -1.71 24.60
C VAL A 9 -6.82 -1.72 24.84
N VAL A 10 -7.24 -1.95 26.08
CA VAL A 10 -8.67 -1.95 26.45
C VAL A 10 -9.27 -0.57 26.24
N VAL A 11 -8.61 0.49 26.72
CA VAL A 11 -9.06 1.87 26.53
C VAL A 11 -9.12 2.23 25.04
N ARG A 12 -8.08 1.89 24.27
CA ARG A 12 -8.05 2.15 22.82
C ARG A 12 -9.20 1.48 22.07
N LYS A 13 -9.45 0.20 22.37
CA LYS A 13 -10.56 -0.56 21.75
C LYS A 13 -11.91 0.04 22.13
N GLY A 14 -12.11 0.39 23.40
CA GLY A 14 -13.33 1.02 23.90
C GLY A 14 -13.57 2.38 23.25
N SER A 15 -12.60 3.29 23.32
CA SER A 15 -12.69 4.63 22.75
C SER A 15 -12.99 4.60 21.25
N LYS A 16 -12.29 3.75 20.49
CA LYS A 16 -12.51 3.62 19.04
C LYS A 16 -13.87 2.99 18.71
N LYS A 17 -14.30 1.97 19.45
CA LYS A 17 -15.57 1.27 19.19
C LYS A 17 -16.79 2.19 19.40
N TYR A 18 -16.73 3.06 20.40
CA TYR A 18 -17.85 3.93 20.77
C TYR A 18 -17.66 5.39 20.32
N SER A 19 -16.59 5.70 19.58
CA SER A 19 -16.24 7.07 19.16
C SER A 19 -16.11 8.07 20.33
N LEU A 20 -15.70 7.59 21.51
CA LEU A 20 -15.56 8.38 22.74
C LEU A 20 -14.09 8.75 22.97
N ARG A 21 -13.56 9.64 22.14
CA ARG A 21 -12.17 10.11 22.27
C ARG A 21 -12.11 11.32 23.19
N SER A 22 -11.28 11.24 24.23
CA SER A 22 -11.07 12.33 25.18
C SER A 22 -9.59 12.50 25.54
N ASP A 23 -9.28 13.61 26.17
CA ASP A 23 -7.96 13.88 26.74
C ASP A 23 -7.48 12.76 27.68
N SER A 24 -8.40 12.17 28.44
CA SER A 24 -8.12 11.02 29.31
C SER A 24 -7.89 9.75 28.50
N SER A 25 -8.73 9.47 27.50
CA SER A 25 -8.58 8.25 26.68
C SER A 25 -7.23 8.25 25.97
N ILE A 26 -6.83 9.38 25.37
CA ILE A 26 -5.55 9.53 24.67
C ILE A 26 -4.35 9.26 25.61
N ARG A 27 -4.41 9.74 26.86
CA ARG A 27 -3.35 9.50 27.85
C ARG A 27 -3.26 8.03 28.24
N PHE A 28 -4.39 7.38 28.53
CA PHE A 28 -4.42 5.96 28.88
C PHE A 28 -4.05 5.06 27.70
N GLU A 29 -4.45 5.40 26.47
CA GLU A 29 -4.04 4.71 25.23
C GLU A 29 -2.52 4.72 25.03
N ARG A 30 -1.84 5.77 25.46
CA ARG A 30 -0.37 5.90 25.40
C ARG A 30 0.34 5.35 26.64
N GLY A 31 -0.40 4.84 27.61
CA GLY A 31 0.14 4.41 28.90
C GLY A 31 0.39 5.60 29.83
N VAL A 32 -0.05 5.45 31.07
CA VAL A 32 0.23 6.39 32.16
C VAL A 32 1.17 5.73 33.16
N ASP A 33 1.99 6.56 33.80
CA ASP A 33 2.89 6.09 34.84
C ASP A 33 2.09 5.60 36.07
N VAL A 34 2.13 4.29 36.33
CA VAL A 34 1.44 3.66 37.46
C VAL A 34 1.94 4.18 38.82
N GLN A 35 3.23 4.52 38.95
CA GLN A 35 3.77 5.04 40.22
C GLN A 35 3.33 6.49 40.47
N SER A 36 3.02 7.25 39.41
CA SER A 36 2.55 8.63 39.53
C SER A 36 1.11 8.76 40.04
N VAL A 37 0.31 7.68 39.98
CA VAL A 37 -1.13 7.67 40.34
C VAL A 37 -1.38 8.24 41.74
N ILE A 38 -0.58 7.81 42.71
CA ILE A 38 -0.68 8.27 44.10
C ILE A 38 -0.37 9.76 44.23
N ALA A 39 0.74 10.20 43.63
CA ALA A 39 1.18 11.60 43.70
C ALA A 39 0.19 12.54 43.00
N ALA A 40 -0.35 12.11 41.85
CA ALA A 40 -1.37 12.83 41.11
C ALA A 40 -2.67 12.98 41.91
N GLN A 41 -3.15 11.90 42.54
CA GLN A 41 -4.33 11.95 43.41
C GLN A 41 -4.14 12.90 44.60
N ALA A 42 -2.98 12.82 45.27
CA ALA A 42 -2.66 13.69 46.39
C ALA A 42 -2.60 15.17 45.97
N ARG A 43 -1.98 15.45 44.81
CA ARG A 43 -1.92 16.81 44.26
C ARG A 43 -3.32 17.35 43.93
N ALA A 44 -4.19 16.54 43.32
CA ALA A 44 -5.57 16.93 43.05
C ALA A 44 -6.36 17.23 44.33
N ALA A 45 -6.20 16.42 45.38
CA ALA A 45 -6.84 16.65 46.67
C ALA A 45 -6.38 17.96 47.33
N LEU A 46 -5.08 18.27 47.26
CA LEU A 46 -4.53 19.54 47.75
C LEU A 46 -5.10 20.75 46.99
N LEU A 47 -5.20 20.65 45.67
CA LEU A 47 -5.78 21.71 44.84
C LEU A 47 -7.27 21.94 45.15
N ILE A 48 -8.05 20.87 45.35
CA ILE A 48 -9.46 20.97 45.74
C ILE A 48 -9.60 21.64 47.11
N ARG A 49 -8.75 21.29 48.08
CA ARG A 49 -8.74 21.98 49.38
C ARG A 49 -8.44 23.46 49.24
N GLN A 50 -7.42 23.80 48.46
CA GLN A 50 -6.95 25.18 48.29
C GLN A 50 -7.97 26.05 47.53
N LEU A 51 -8.57 25.51 46.47
CA LEU A 51 -9.36 26.30 45.51
C LEU A 51 -10.87 26.21 45.75
N ALA A 52 -11.35 25.08 46.30
CA ALA A 52 -12.77 24.81 46.49
C ALA A 52 -13.15 24.57 47.96
N GLY A 53 -12.21 24.74 48.91
CA GLY A 53 -12.46 24.62 50.35
C GLY A 53 -12.73 23.20 50.85
N GLY A 54 -12.46 22.17 50.04
CA GLY A 54 -12.73 20.78 50.40
C GLY A 54 -11.86 20.25 51.56
N THR A 55 -12.41 19.35 52.38
CA THR A 55 -11.70 18.72 53.50
C THR A 55 -11.08 17.38 53.09
N ILE A 56 -9.77 17.23 53.25
CA ILE A 56 -9.05 15.98 52.95
C ILE A 56 -9.22 15.00 54.13
N ARG A 57 -9.74 13.80 53.84
CA ARG A 57 -9.85 12.71 54.83
C ARG A 57 -8.54 11.94 54.95
N LYS A 58 -8.30 11.34 56.12
CA LYS A 58 -7.14 10.48 56.39
C LYS A 58 -7.34 9.11 55.72
N GLY A 59 -6.29 8.60 55.08
CA GLY A 59 -6.27 7.29 54.43
C GLY A 59 -6.49 7.35 52.92
N ARG A 60 -6.22 6.23 52.25
CA ARG A 60 -6.43 5.99 50.82
C ARG A 60 -6.88 4.54 50.64
N ILE A 61 -7.81 4.32 49.73
CA ILE A 61 -8.10 2.99 49.19
C ILE A 61 -7.22 2.83 47.97
N ASP A 62 -6.30 1.88 48.02
CA ASP A 62 -5.34 1.58 46.94
C ASP A 62 -5.46 0.10 46.58
N VAL A 63 -5.84 -0.18 45.33
CA VAL A 63 -6.08 -1.53 44.82
C VAL A 63 -5.09 -1.80 43.69
N TYR A 64 -3.96 -2.40 44.04
CA TYR A 64 -2.90 -2.78 43.09
C TYR A 64 -2.50 -4.26 43.31
N PRO A 65 -3.31 -5.22 42.80
CA PRO A 65 -3.16 -6.63 43.15
C PRO A 65 -1.88 -7.28 42.59
N THR A 66 -1.36 -6.76 41.48
CA THR A 66 -0.15 -7.27 40.82
C THR A 66 0.86 -6.16 40.58
N PRO A 67 1.61 -5.75 41.62
CA PRO A 67 2.69 -4.78 41.48
C PRO A 67 3.71 -5.22 40.43
N GLN A 68 4.04 -4.34 39.49
CA GLN A 68 5.07 -4.66 38.49
C GLN A 68 6.47 -4.50 39.10
N PRO A 69 7.38 -5.46 38.87
CA PRO A 69 8.76 -5.31 39.31
C PRO A 69 9.45 -4.20 38.52
N ILE A 70 10.49 -3.62 39.11
CA ILE A 70 11.37 -2.70 38.39
C ILE A 70 12.01 -3.49 37.24
N ARG A 71 11.93 -2.93 36.04
CA ARG A 71 12.54 -3.53 34.86
C ARG A 71 14.00 -3.10 34.78
N GLU A 72 14.87 -4.07 34.57
CA GLU A 72 16.29 -3.85 34.28
C GLU A 72 16.60 -4.30 32.85
N ILE A 73 17.39 -3.50 32.15
CA ILE A 73 17.87 -3.81 30.80
C ILE A 73 19.39 -3.68 30.79
N SER A 74 20.07 -4.70 30.26
CA SER A 74 21.50 -4.65 30.01
C SER A 74 21.79 -3.99 28.66
N LEU A 75 22.74 -3.05 28.65
CA LEU A 75 23.24 -2.38 27.44
C LEU A 75 24.75 -2.56 27.32
N ARG A 76 25.20 -3.18 26.23
CA ARG A 76 26.62 -3.35 25.92
C ARG A 76 27.10 -2.19 25.06
N ALA A 77 28.17 -1.50 25.47
CA ALA A 77 28.74 -0.39 24.69
C ALA A 77 29.17 -0.85 23.29
N SER A 78 29.77 -2.03 23.19
CA SER A 78 30.17 -2.64 21.91
C SER A 78 28.99 -2.87 20.96
N ARG A 79 27.84 -3.31 21.49
CA ARG A 79 26.62 -3.51 20.70
C ARG A 79 26.05 -2.18 20.22
N LEU A 80 26.01 -1.18 21.09
CA LEU A 80 25.57 0.17 20.75
C LEU A 80 26.40 0.75 19.61
N ASN A 81 27.73 0.74 19.76
CA ASN A 81 28.67 1.25 18.76
C ASN A 81 28.55 0.50 17.43
N LYS A 82 28.35 -0.83 17.47
CA LYS A 82 28.12 -1.64 16.27
C LYS A 82 26.81 -1.31 15.56
N VAL A 83 25.73 -1.05 16.31
CA VAL A 83 24.41 -0.74 15.74
C VAL A 83 24.40 0.67 15.14
N LEU A 84 24.99 1.64 15.84
CA LEU A 84 25.02 3.03 15.41
C LEU A 84 26.15 3.32 14.41
N GLY A 85 27.17 2.46 14.31
CA GLY A 85 28.36 2.75 13.50
C GLY A 85 29.22 3.88 14.09
N CYS A 86 29.17 4.07 15.42
CA CYS A 86 29.92 5.09 16.14
C CYS A 86 30.97 4.48 17.08
N ALA A 87 31.77 5.32 17.72
CA ALA A 87 32.77 4.95 18.73
C ALA A 87 32.58 5.78 20.01
N LEU A 88 31.38 5.73 20.59
CA LEU A 88 31.07 6.42 21.84
C LEU A 88 31.75 5.72 23.02
N SER A 89 32.36 6.52 23.90
CA SER A 89 32.96 6.03 25.15
C SER A 89 31.88 5.61 26.15
N ALA A 90 32.25 4.71 27.08
CA ALA A 90 31.37 4.30 28.17
C ALA A 90 30.86 5.52 28.99
N ASP A 91 31.73 6.49 29.28
CA ASP A 91 31.34 7.70 30.01
C ASP A 91 30.26 8.50 29.28
N ARG A 92 30.39 8.66 27.95
CA ARG A 92 29.41 9.39 27.14
C ARG A 92 28.08 8.66 27.08
N ILE A 93 28.10 7.34 26.94
CA ILE A 93 26.89 6.50 26.96
C ILE A 93 26.18 6.64 28.31
N GLY A 94 26.94 6.53 29.42
CA GLY A 94 26.42 6.69 30.78
C GLY A 94 25.82 8.08 31.03
N GLU A 95 26.46 9.15 30.54
CA GLU A 95 25.96 10.52 30.62
C GLU A 95 24.60 10.66 29.91
N CYS A 96 24.48 10.17 28.67
CA CYS A 96 23.24 10.21 27.90
C CYS A 96 22.10 9.51 28.66
N LEU A 97 22.33 8.29 29.15
CA LEU A 97 21.32 7.53 29.89
C LEU A 97 20.91 8.24 31.20
N SER A 98 21.88 8.79 31.92
CA SER A 98 21.63 9.49 33.19
C SER A 98 20.80 10.76 33.00
N ARG A 99 21.02 11.51 31.91
CA ARG A 99 20.22 12.69 31.53
C ARG A 99 18.75 12.37 31.26
N LEU A 100 18.42 11.11 30.99
CA LEU A 100 17.04 10.63 30.81
C LEU A 100 16.39 10.17 32.13
N SER A 101 17.06 10.41 33.26
CA SER A 101 16.65 9.92 34.59
C SER A 101 16.59 8.39 34.67
N LEU A 102 17.40 7.70 33.86
CA LEU A 102 17.62 6.26 33.99
C LEU A 102 18.69 6.03 35.05
N LYS A 103 18.46 5.09 35.96
CA LYS A 103 19.49 4.72 36.93
C LYS A 103 20.41 3.70 36.27
N VAL A 104 21.68 4.03 36.22
CA VAL A 104 22.70 3.24 35.54
C VAL A 104 23.69 2.71 36.57
N SER A 105 23.91 1.40 36.55
CA SER A 105 24.99 0.75 37.28
C SER A 105 25.98 0.13 36.28
N SER A 106 27.26 0.43 36.44
CA SER A 106 28.34 -0.09 35.59
C SER A 106 29.12 -1.18 36.32
N PHE A 107 29.37 -2.31 35.67
CA PHE A 107 30.39 -3.26 36.12
C PHE A 107 31.73 -2.80 35.53
N LYS A 108 32.76 -2.65 36.38
CA LYS A 108 34.06 -2.05 36.01
C LYS A 108 34.81 -2.79 34.88
N ASP A 109 34.43 -4.03 34.56
CA ASP A 109 35.25 -4.91 33.72
C ASP A 109 34.63 -5.31 32.37
N ASP A 110 33.36 -4.97 32.05
CA ASP A 110 32.67 -5.54 30.86
C ASP A 110 31.96 -4.51 29.95
N GLU A 111 32.25 -3.21 30.08
CA GLU A 111 31.62 -2.11 29.31
C GLU A 111 30.08 -2.26 29.14
N THR A 112 29.44 -2.85 30.16
CA THR A 112 28.04 -3.23 30.15
C THR A 112 27.32 -2.49 31.26
N PHE A 113 26.28 -1.76 30.87
CA PHE A 113 25.43 -0.99 31.75
C PHE A 113 24.21 -1.82 32.14
N LYS A 114 23.91 -1.91 33.43
CA LYS A 114 22.58 -2.30 33.91
C LYS A 114 21.76 -1.06 34.15
N VAL A 115 20.65 -0.95 33.44
CA VAL A 115 19.80 0.24 33.43
C VAL A 115 18.44 -0.11 34.03
N GLU A 116 18.12 0.49 35.18
CA GLU A 116 16.77 0.41 35.76
C GLU A 116 15.85 1.38 35.00
N ILE A 117 14.75 0.84 34.48
CA ILE A 117 13.77 1.58 33.71
C ILE A 117 12.70 2.16 34.65
N PRO A 118 12.54 3.49 34.70
CA PRO A 118 11.49 4.09 35.50
C PRO A 118 10.11 3.78 34.92
N SER A 119 9.09 3.73 35.77
CA SER A 119 7.72 3.36 35.41
C SER A 119 7.05 4.31 34.41
N PHE A 120 7.51 5.56 34.31
CA PHE A 120 7.06 6.53 33.31
C PHE A 120 7.66 6.31 31.90
N ARG A 121 8.57 5.35 31.73
CA ARG A 121 9.14 4.93 30.44
C ARG A 121 8.79 3.46 30.11
N PRO A 122 7.49 3.09 30.05
CA PRO A 122 7.09 1.68 29.91
C PRO A 122 7.54 1.03 28.58
N PHE A 123 7.85 1.86 27.57
CA PHE A 123 8.29 1.44 26.24
C PHE A 123 9.75 1.00 26.15
N LEU A 124 10.59 1.33 27.13
CA LEU A 124 11.94 0.80 27.19
C LEU A 124 11.87 -0.65 27.66
N THR A 125 12.00 -1.58 26.73
CA THR A 125 11.79 -3.02 26.93
C THR A 125 12.99 -3.87 26.55
N ARG A 126 13.84 -3.36 25.65
CA ARG A 126 14.96 -4.07 25.04
C ARG A 126 16.21 -3.18 25.00
N GLU A 127 17.37 -3.82 24.85
CA GLU A 127 18.65 -3.14 24.67
C GLU A 127 18.62 -2.11 23.52
N VAL A 128 17.97 -2.44 22.40
CA VAL A 128 17.87 -1.53 21.23
C VAL A 128 17.10 -0.25 21.54
N ASP A 129 16.12 -0.31 22.45
CA ASP A 129 15.35 0.88 22.84
C ASP A 129 16.26 1.87 23.61
N LEU A 130 17.26 1.37 24.35
CA LEU A 130 18.29 2.19 25.00
C LEU A 130 19.32 2.72 23.99
N ILE A 131 19.69 1.93 22.98
CA ILE A 131 20.58 2.37 21.89
C ILE A 131 19.94 3.56 21.15
N GLU A 132 18.64 3.49 20.86
CA GLU A 132 17.89 4.61 20.26
C GLU A 132 17.91 5.86 21.15
N GLU A 133 17.69 5.71 22.46
CA GLU A 133 17.72 6.85 23.38
C GLU A 133 19.10 7.53 23.44
N VAL A 134 20.18 6.75 23.39
CA VAL A 134 21.54 7.29 23.28
C VAL A 134 21.75 7.97 21.94
N ALA A 135 21.33 7.37 20.82
CA ALA A 135 21.42 7.98 19.50
C ALA A 135 20.67 9.32 19.45
N ARG A 136 19.44 9.35 19.98
CA ARG A 136 18.58 10.54 20.03
C ARG A 136 19.19 11.68 20.84
N LEU A 137 19.82 11.38 21.98
CA LEU A 137 20.48 12.39 22.81
C LEU A 137 21.86 12.80 22.34
N ASN A 138 22.60 11.88 21.74
CA ASN A 138 23.89 12.19 21.14
C ASN A 138 23.73 13.04 19.87
N GLY A 139 22.61 12.87 19.17
CA GLY A 139 22.30 13.53 17.91
C GLY A 139 22.40 12.53 16.77
N PHE A 140 21.33 12.40 15.98
CA PHE A 140 21.34 11.54 14.79
C PHE A 140 22.31 12.09 13.73
N ASP A 141 22.50 13.42 13.68
CA ASP A 141 23.41 14.09 12.76
C ASP A 141 24.89 13.74 13.01
N GLU A 142 25.23 13.32 14.23
CA GLU A 142 26.58 12.88 14.59
C GLU A 142 26.89 11.45 14.14
N ILE A 143 25.88 10.71 13.66
CA ILE A 143 26.05 9.36 13.16
C ILE A 143 26.55 9.42 11.73
N ALA A 144 27.76 8.90 11.50
CA ALA A 144 28.38 8.89 10.18
C ALA A 144 27.52 8.12 9.16
N VAL A 145 27.19 8.77 8.04
CA VAL A 145 26.55 8.11 6.91
C VAL A 145 27.56 7.20 6.23
N THR A 146 27.28 5.90 6.26
CA THR A 146 28.09 4.88 5.60
C THR A 146 27.25 4.12 4.57
N SER A 147 27.89 3.63 3.52
CA SER A 147 27.23 2.71 2.58
C SER A 147 27.47 1.27 3.04
N PRO A 148 26.45 0.41 3.04
CA PRO A 148 26.63 -0.98 3.41
C PRO A 148 27.57 -1.66 2.40
N LEU A 149 28.55 -2.39 2.92
CA LEU A 149 29.38 -3.27 2.08
C LEU A 149 28.51 -4.45 1.65
N ALA A 150 28.28 -4.56 0.34
CA ALA A 150 27.54 -5.66 -0.26
C ALA A 150 28.36 -6.26 -1.41
N ALA A 151 28.41 -7.58 -1.48
CA ALA A 151 28.87 -8.27 -2.68
C ALA A 151 27.75 -8.18 -3.72
N ILE A 152 27.94 -7.38 -4.76
CA ILE A 152 26.92 -7.13 -5.78
C ILE A 152 27.18 -8.04 -6.99
N SER A 153 26.16 -8.81 -7.36
CA SER A 153 26.08 -9.45 -8.68
C SER A 153 25.34 -8.53 -9.66
N PRO A 154 25.69 -8.51 -10.96
CA PRO A 154 25.01 -7.67 -11.94
C PRO A 154 23.50 -7.92 -11.93
N VAL A 155 22.73 -6.90 -11.56
CA VAL A 155 21.27 -6.97 -11.58
C VAL A 155 20.83 -6.87 -13.03
N ARG A 156 20.25 -7.95 -13.57
CA ARG A 156 19.62 -7.96 -14.88
C ARG A 156 18.11 -7.99 -14.71
N PHE A 157 17.40 -7.27 -15.57
CA PHE A 157 15.96 -7.43 -15.67
C PHE A 157 15.63 -8.88 -16.01
N THR A 158 14.59 -9.41 -15.39
CA THR A 158 14.05 -10.71 -15.80
C THR A 158 13.57 -10.64 -17.25
N PRO A 159 13.50 -11.76 -17.98
CA PRO A 159 12.97 -11.78 -19.34
C PRO A 159 11.60 -11.09 -19.45
N LYS A 160 10.71 -11.32 -18.47
CA LYS A 160 9.40 -10.66 -18.37
C LYS A 160 9.50 -9.13 -18.25
N GLN A 161 10.35 -8.63 -17.34
CA GLN A 161 10.55 -7.18 -17.17
C GLN A 161 11.11 -6.53 -18.43
N SER A 162 12.08 -7.19 -19.07
CA SER A 162 12.67 -6.73 -20.34
C SER A 162 11.62 -6.67 -21.45
N ALA A 163 10.77 -7.71 -21.58
CA ALA A 163 9.69 -7.76 -22.56
C ALA A 163 8.67 -6.63 -22.36
N VAL A 164 8.17 -6.44 -21.12
CA VAL A 164 7.22 -5.35 -20.81
C VAL A 164 7.81 -3.99 -21.17
N ARG A 165 9.06 -3.71 -20.77
CA ARG A 165 9.74 -2.44 -21.09
C ARG A 165 9.86 -2.22 -22.60
N ARG A 166 10.19 -3.26 -23.36
CA ARG A 166 10.28 -3.18 -24.83
C ARG A 166 8.94 -2.87 -25.47
N VAL A 167 7.87 -3.53 -25.05
CA VAL A 167 6.52 -3.27 -25.58
C VAL A 167 6.06 -1.86 -25.23
N LYS A 168 6.25 -1.40 -23.98
CA LYS A 168 5.94 -0.02 -23.59
C LYS A 168 6.67 1.00 -24.46
N SER A 169 7.97 0.81 -24.69
CA SER A 169 8.77 1.69 -25.53
C SER A 169 8.31 1.68 -26.99
N LEU A 170 7.94 0.50 -27.53
CA LEU A 170 7.43 0.38 -28.89
C LEU A 170 6.12 1.13 -29.07
N LEU A 171 5.12 0.86 -28.21
CA LEU A 171 3.79 1.46 -28.29
C LEU A 171 3.83 2.97 -28.12
N SER A 172 4.64 3.46 -27.19
CA SER A 172 4.88 4.90 -27.02
C SER A 172 5.51 5.50 -28.29
N GLY A 173 6.44 4.79 -28.92
CA GLY A 173 7.07 5.22 -30.17
C GLY A 173 6.14 5.27 -31.37
N ILE A 174 5.07 4.47 -31.40
CA ILE A 174 4.05 4.47 -32.47
C ILE A 174 2.80 5.29 -32.11
N GLY A 175 2.89 6.14 -31.07
CA GLY A 175 1.89 7.15 -30.77
C GLY A 175 0.77 6.71 -29.82
N PHE A 176 0.90 5.58 -29.13
CA PHE A 176 0.00 5.24 -28.04
C PHE A 176 0.43 5.89 -26.72
N SER A 177 -0.54 6.25 -25.89
CA SER A 177 -0.30 6.70 -24.52
C SER A 177 -0.51 5.56 -23.52
N GLU A 178 0.44 5.34 -22.61
CA GLU A 178 0.23 4.43 -21.49
C GLU A 178 -0.74 5.06 -20.49
N VAL A 179 -1.76 4.29 -20.08
CA VAL A 179 -2.68 4.67 -19.00
C VAL A 179 -2.54 3.71 -17.83
N ILE A 180 -2.85 4.20 -16.63
CA ILE A 180 -2.91 3.41 -15.41
C ILE A 180 -4.30 3.61 -14.82
N THR A 181 -5.07 2.53 -14.75
CA THR A 181 -6.46 2.59 -14.28
C THR A 181 -6.61 1.93 -12.91
N TYR A 182 -7.68 2.27 -12.18
CA TYR A 182 -7.92 1.67 -10.86
C TYR A 182 -8.15 0.16 -10.97
N SER A 183 -7.56 -0.59 -10.04
CA SER A 183 -7.79 -2.03 -9.91
C SER A 183 -9.16 -2.37 -9.34
N PHE A 184 -9.78 -1.42 -8.63
CA PHE A 184 -11.14 -1.54 -8.10
C PHE A 184 -12.10 -0.78 -9.00
N ILE A 185 -13.21 -1.41 -9.36
CA ILE A 185 -14.21 -0.87 -10.28
C ILE A 185 -15.62 -1.18 -9.78
N ASP A 186 -16.60 -0.59 -10.46
CA ASP A 186 -18.00 -0.83 -10.21
C ASP A 186 -18.39 -2.27 -10.58
N SER A 187 -19.27 -2.87 -9.79
CA SER A 187 -19.70 -4.25 -9.99
C SER A 187 -20.43 -4.49 -11.32
N VAL A 188 -21.13 -3.47 -11.85
CA VAL A 188 -21.83 -3.54 -13.13
C VAL A 188 -20.81 -3.64 -14.26
N ASP A 189 -19.78 -2.79 -14.24
CA ASP A 189 -18.73 -2.80 -15.26
C ASP A 189 -17.89 -4.08 -15.19
N ALA A 190 -17.62 -4.57 -13.99
CA ALA A 190 -16.92 -5.84 -13.79
C ALA A 190 -17.67 -7.01 -14.44
N LYS A 191 -19.00 -7.08 -14.28
CA LYS A 191 -19.85 -8.14 -14.87
C LYS A 191 -19.83 -8.13 -16.39
N ILE A 192 -19.83 -6.95 -17.01
CA ILE A 192 -19.81 -6.81 -18.48
C ILE A 192 -18.58 -7.48 -19.10
N PHE A 193 -17.41 -7.30 -18.46
CA PHE A 193 -16.13 -7.80 -18.95
C PHE A 193 -15.61 -9.02 -18.18
N GLN A 194 -16.48 -9.70 -17.43
CA GLN A 194 -16.12 -10.85 -16.59
C GLN A 194 -15.54 -12.01 -17.42
N SER A 195 -16.14 -12.27 -18.59
CA SER A 195 -15.67 -13.29 -19.53
C SER A 195 -14.50 -12.83 -20.40
N ALA A 196 -13.73 -11.82 -19.98
CA ALA A 196 -12.57 -11.36 -20.75
C ALA A 196 -11.45 -12.40 -20.80
N LEU A 197 -11.20 -13.13 -19.72
CA LEU A 197 -10.04 -14.04 -19.66
C LEU A 197 -10.41 -15.52 -19.63
N SER A 198 -11.68 -15.83 -19.43
CA SER A 198 -12.23 -17.18 -19.58
C SER A 198 -13.59 -17.13 -20.25
N THR A 199 -13.89 -18.10 -21.09
CA THR A 199 -15.22 -18.33 -21.66
C THR A 199 -16.15 -19.02 -20.65
N SER A 200 -15.62 -19.56 -19.55
CA SER A 200 -16.42 -20.10 -18.45
C SER A 200 -16.95 -18.95 -17.58
N ILE A 201 -18.27 -18.73 -17.63
CA ILE A 201 -19.03 -17.74 -16.83
C ILE A 201 -18.88 -17.93 -15.31
N GLU A 202 -18.30 -19.05 -14.86
CA GLU A 202 -18.10 -19.44 -13.46
C GLU A 202 -17.00 -18.68 -12.70
N THR A 203 -16.33 -17.70 -13.33
CA THR A 203 -15.30 -16.91 -12.63
C THR A 203 -15.94 -15.86 -11.75
N GLU A 204 -16.15 -16.16 -10.48
CA GLU A 204 -16.71 -15.21 -9.52
C GLU A 204 -15.87 -13.92 -9.40
N LEU A 205 -16.55 -12.79 -9.26
CA LEU A 205 -15.92 -11.49 -9.05
C LEU A 205 -15.42 -11.38 -7.60
N ILE A 206 -14.24 -10.81 -7.41
CA ILE A 206 -13.66 -10.59 -6.07
C ILE A 206 -14.14 -9.25 -5.53
N SER A 207 -15.04 -9.27 -4.55
CA SER A 207 -15.56 -8.08 -3.87
C SER A 207 -14.69 -7.66 -2.68
N LEU A 208 -14.73 -6.37 -2.33
CA LEU A 208 -14.11 -5.81 -1.13
C LEU A 208 -15.08 -5.79 0.06
N ASP A 209 -14.58 -6.12 1.25
CA ASP A 209 -15.38 -6.06 2.49
C ASP A 209 -15.66 -4.62 2.96
N ASN A 210 -14.71 -3.71 2.72
CA ASN A 210 -14.80 -2.30 3.14
C ASN A 210 -14.36 -1.38 2.00
N PRO A 211 -15.15 -1.27 0.91
CA PRO A 211 -14.80 -0.40 -0.20
C PRO A 211 -14.86 1.07 0.21
N ILE A 212 -14.02 1.90 -0.42
CA ILE A 212 -14.01 3.35 -0.18
C ILE A 212 -15.35 3.97 -0.62
N SER A 213 -15.94 3.42 -1.68
CA SER A 213 -17.21 3.83 -2.27
C SER A 213 -17.82 2.67 -3.06
N ASN A 214 -19.14 2.72 -3.32
CA ASN A 214 -19.86 1.62 -3.99
C ASN A 214 -19.37 1.35 -5.42
N ASP A 215 -18.88 2.38 -6.11
CA ASP A 215 -18.31 2.32 -7.47
C ASP A 215 -16.88 1.76 -7.51
N LEU A 216 -16.30 1.43 -6.36
CA LEU A 216 -14.98 0.81 -6.21
C LEU A 216 -15.07 -0.48 -5.38
N GLY A 217 -16.17 -1.22 -5.55
CA GLY A 217 -16.51 -2.39 -4.73
C GLY A 217 -15.86 -3.71 -5.13
N VAL A 218 -15.34 -3.82 -6.36
CA VAL A 218 -14.95 -5.11 -6.96
C VAL A 218 -13.60 -5.01 -7.65
N MET A 219 -12.77 -6.05 -7.56
CA MET A 219 -11.52 -6.15 -8.32
C MET A 219 -11.79 -6.33 -9.82
N ARG A 220 -11.06 -5.62 -10.68
CA ARG A 220 -11.23 -5.70 -12.13
C ARG A 220 -10.89 -7.10 -12.68
N PRO A 221 -11.79 -7.75 -13.44
CA PRO A 221 -11.50 -8.99 -14.15
C PRO A 221 -10.82 -8.74 -15.51
N SER A 222 -10.79 -7.48 -15.96
CA SER A 222 -10.25 -7.03 -17.24
C SER A 222 -9.73 -5.60 -17.14
N LEU A 223 -8.81 -5.22 -18.03
CA LEU A 223 -8.35 -3.83 -18.19
C LEU A 223 -9.31 -2.99 -19.04
N LEU A 224 -10.18 -3.63 -19.83
CA LEU A 224 -11.09 -2.97 -20.76
C LEU A 224 -12.01 -1.92 -20.12
N PRO A 225 -12.64 -2.15 -18.94
CA PRO A 225 -13.48 -1.12 -18.31
C PRO A 225 -12.72 0.20 -18.08
N GLY A 226 -11.48 0.10 -17.60
CA GLY A 226 -10.62 1.25 -17.35
C GLY A 226 -10.23 1.97 -18.64
N LEU A 227 -9.86 1.21 -19.68
CA LEU A 227 -9.52 1.76 -21.00
C LEU A 227 -10.73 2.47 -21.63
N VAL A 228 -11.91 1.84 -21.62
CA VAL A 228 -13.15 2.42 -22.16
C VAL A 228 -13.51 3.72 -21.44
N LYS A 229 -13.53 3.73 -20.10
CA LYS A 229 -13.78 4.95 -19.31
C LYS A 229 -12.76 6.04 -19.57
N SER A 230 -11.49 5.67 -19.76
CA SER A 230 -10.42 6.61 -20.11
C SER A 230 -10.65 7.24 -21.48
N ALA A 231 -11.10 6.45 -22.46
CA ALA A 231 -11.45 6.97 -23.78
C ALA A 231 -12.64 7.93 -23.72
N ILE A 232 -13.74 7.57 -23.06
CA ILE A 232 -14.92 8.43 -22.86
C ILE A 232 -14.53 9.75 -22.20
N ARG A 233 -13.68 9.70 -21.16
CA ARG A 233 -13.19 10.89 -20.48
C ARG A 233 -12.40 11.80 -21.43
N ASN A 234 -11.62 11.24 -22.35
CA ASN A 234 -10.89 12.04 -23.33
C ASN A 234 -11.83 12.64 -24.40
N PHE A 235 -12.77 11.87 -24.93
CA PHE A 235 -13.76 12.36 -25.88
C PHE A 235 -14.64 13.48 -25.30
N SER A 236 -15.09 13.35 -24.05
CA SER A 236 -15.84 14.41 -23.35
C SER A 236 -15.03 15.68 -23.09
N LYS A 237 -13.71 15.64 -23.27
CA LYS A 237 -12.80 16.80 -23.24
C LYS A 237 -12.38 17.27 -24.64
N GLY A 238 -13.05 16.80 -25.69
CA GLY A 238 -12.86 17.27 -27.06
C GLY A 238 -11.71 16.58 -27.82
N GLN A 239 -11.11 15.52 -27.26
CA GLN A 239 -10.18 14.70 -28.05
C GLN A 239 -10.95 13.96 -29.14
N LYS A 240 -10.35 13.80 -30.32
CA LYS A 240 -10.97 13.11 -31.47
C LYS A 240 -10.31 11.77 -31.82
N ASP A 241 -9.07 11.57 -31.38
CA ASP A 241 -8.28 10.36 -31.55
C ASP A 241 -7.81 9.91 -30.16
N VAL A 242 -8.08 8.66 -29.78
CA VAL A 242 -7.60 8.07 -28.53
C VAL A 242 -6.92 6.76 -28.86
N ARG A 243 -5.62 6.68 -28.60
CA ARG A 243 -4.80 5.46 -28.69
C ARG A 243 -4.11 5.23 -27.36
N ILE A 244 -4.62 4.28 -26.59
CA ILE A 244 -4.17 4.02 -25.22
C ILE A 244 -3.89 2.54 -24.98
N PHE A 245 -2.97 2.26 -24.07
CA PHE A 245 -2.70 0.90 -23.63
C PHE A 245 -2.37 0.85 -22.14
N GLU A 246 -2.53 -0.33 -21.55
CA GLU A 246 -2.20 -0.58 -20.15
C GLU A 246 -1.53 -1.96 -20.02
N PHE A 247 -0.49 -2.02 -19.18
CA PHE A 247 -0.03 -3.25 -18.55
C PHE A 247 -0.52 -3.25 -17.11
N GLY A 248 -1.38 -4.20 -16.76
CA GLY A 248 -2.01 -4.19 -15.45
C GLY A 248 -2.40 -5.58 -14.98
N ASN A 249 -2.46 -5.74 -13.67
CA ASN A 249 -2.96 -6.96 -13.08
C ASN A 249 -4.49 -6.98 -13.09
N VAL A 250 -5.03 -8.15 -13.39
CA VAL A 250 -6.45 -8.51 -13.30
C VAL A 250 -6.61 -9.63 -12.28
N PHE A 251 -7.81 -9.75 -11.74
CA PHE A 251 -8.07 -10.63 -10.61
C PHE A 251 -9.27 -11.51 -10.89
N MET A 252 -9.13 -12.79 -10.56
CA MET A 252 -10.14 -13.82 -10.82
C MET A 252 -10.18 -14.81 -9.66
N SER A 253 -11.35 -15.38 -9.40
CA SER A 253 -11.47 -16.56 -8.55
C SER A 253 -11.18 -17.83 -9.36
N GLY A 254 -10.25 -18.65 -8.88
CA GLY A 254 -9.98 -20.00 -9.36
C GLY A 254 -11.04 -21.00 -8.90
N LYS A 255 -10.96 -22.22 -9.41
CA LYS A 255 -11.98 -23.29 -9.23
C LYS A 255 -12.22 -23.71 -7.77
N GLU A 256 -11.25 -23.47 -6.88
CA GLU A 256 -11.32 -23.82 -5.45
C GLU A 256 -11.41 -22.57 -4.55
N GLY A 257 -11.78 -21.41 -5.12
CA GLY A 257 -11.85 -20.14 -4.39
C GLY A 257 -10.49 -19.45 -4.18
N GLU A 258 -9.41 -19.99 -4.75
CA GLU A 258 -8.11 -19.33 -4.78
C GLU A 258 -8.18 -18.03 -5.60
N ARG A 259 -7.45 -17.00 -5.19
CA ARG A 259 -7.40 -15.74 -5.92
C ARG A 259 -6.24 -15.78 -6.89
N GLU A 260 -6.53 -15.71 -8.19
CA GLU A 260 -5.52 -15.62 -9.23
C GLU A 260 -5.27 -14.16 -9.63
N GLU A 261 -3.99 -13.80 -9.74
CA GLU A 261 -3.54 -12.51 -10.26
C GLU A 261 -2.73 -12.72 -11.54
N ARG A 262 -3.15 -12.05 -12.62
CA ARG A 262 -2.48 -12.16 -13.93
C ARG A 262 -2.11 -10.79 -14.48
N LEU A 263 -0.85 -10.63 -14.90
CA LEU A 263 -0.41 -9.43 -15.62
C LEU A 263 -0.89 -9.52 -17.07
N ILE A 264 -1.74 -8.60 -17.48
CA ILE A 264 -2.32 -8.53 -18.82
C ILE A 264 -1.85 -7.27 -19.53
N PHE A 265 -1.77 -7.36 -20.86
CA PHE A 265 -1.62 -6.25 -21.77
C PHE A 265 -2.96 -6.01 -22.48
N SER A 266 -3.41 -4.77 -22.54
CA SER A 266 -4.59 -4.40 -23.34
C SER A 266 -4.36 -3.04 -23.99
N ALA A 267 -4.89 -2.88 -25.19
CA ALA A 267 -4.84 -1.64 -25.96
C ALA A 267 -6.24 -1.32 -26.51
N LEU A 268 -6.53 -0.03 -26.63
CA LEU A 268 -7.77 0.48 -27.17
C LEU A 268 -7.45 1.65 -28.11
N VAL A 269 -8.03 1.61 -29.29
CA VAL A 269 -8.07 2.74 -30.22
C VAL A 269 -9.52 3.11 -30.48
N ALA A 270 -9.79 4.41 -30.57
CA ALA A 270 -11.12 4.92 -30.86
C ALA A 270 -11.04 6.31 -31.49
N GLY A 271 -12.06 6.66 -32.26
CA GLY A 271 -12.18 7.97 -32.91
C GLY A 271 -11.58 8.03 -34.31
N VAL A 272 -11.30 9.24 -34.78
CA VAL A 272 -10.87 9.52 -36.16
C VAL A 272 -9.38 9.86 -36.16
N HIS A 273 -8.60 9.15 -36.96
CA HIS A 273 -7.20 9.46 -37.14
C HIS A 273 -7.03 10.74 -37.96
N GLU A 274 -6.47 11.81 -37.39
CA GLU A 274 -6.17 13.04 -38.13
C GLU A 274 -4.81 12.91 -38.84
N ASN A 275 -4.84 12.73 -40.16
CA ASN A 275 -3.63 12.56 -40.99
C ASN A 275 -2.91 13.88 -41.32
N ASN A 276 -3.62 15.01 -41.34
CA ASN A 276 -3.04 16.33 -41.65
C ASN A 276 -3.91 17.48 -41.11
N LEU A 277 -3.27 18.56 -40.65
CA LEU A 277 -3.93 19.82 -40.26
C LEU A 277 -4.63 20.51 -41.45
N TRP A 278 -4.12 20.28 -42.66
CA TRP A 278 -4.53 20.96 -43.89
C TRP A 278 -5.60 20.21 -44.69
N GLU A 279 -5.68 18.89 -44.52
CA GLU A 279 -6.69 18.04 -45.15
C GLU A 279 -7.29 17.10 -44.09
N GLN A 280 -8.55 17.33 -43.73
CA GLN A 280 -9.31 16.41 -42.87
C GLN A 280 -9.77 15.19 -43.68
N THR A 281 -8.81 14.40 -44.18
CA THR A 281 -9.03 13.09 -44.82
C THR A 281 -9.05 11.96 -43.80
N GLY A 282 -9.28 12.29 -42.51
CA GLY A 282 -9.19 11.35 -41.41
C GLY A 282 -10.18 10.20 -41.57
N LYS A 283 -9.68 8.98 -41.37
CA LYS A 283 -10.48 7.75 -41.36
C LYS A 283 -10.68 7.32 -39.92
N ASN A 284 -11.85 6.75 -39.62
CA ASN A 284 -12.07 6.07 -38.35
C ASN A 284 -11.07 4.92 -38.23
N HIS A 285 -10.59 4.69 -37.00
CA HIS A 285 -9.81 3.49 -36.72
C HIS A 285 -10.62 2.24 -37.06
N ASP A 286 -9.96 1.26 -37.65
CA ASP A 286 -10.54 -0.04 -37.97
C ASP A 286 -9.79 -1.18 -37.28
N TYR A 287 -10.25 -2.41 -37.54
CA TYR A 287 -9.63 -3.63 -37.02
C TYR A 287 -8.12 -3.73 -37.36
N PHE A 288 -7.73 -3.25 -38.55
CA PHE A 288 -6.36 -3.40 -39.06
C PHE A 288 -5.36 -2.47 -38.36
N ASP A 289 -5.81 -1.34 -37.81
CA ASP A 289 -4.96 -0.43 -37.03
C ASP A 289 -4.45 -1.11 -35.75
N LEU A 290 -5.34 -1.77 -35.01
CA LEU A 290 -4.96 -2.57 -33.85
C LEU A 290 -4.20 -3.83 -34.25
N LYS A 291 -4.57 -4.47 -35.36
CA LYS A 291 -3.86 -5.66 -35.86
C LYS A 291 -2.40 -5.33 -36.19
N GLY A 292 -2.15 -4.23 -36.90
CA GLY A 292 -0.79 -3.78 -37.23
C GLY A 292 0.03 -3.43 -35.99
N THR A 293 -0.61 -2.85 -34.98
CA THR A 293 -0.01 -2.60 -33.67
C THR A 293 0.40 -3.91 -32.98
N LEU A 294 -0.51 -4.88 -32.94
CA LEU A 294 -0.27 -6.19 -32.34
C LEU A 294 0.84 -6.97 -33.09
N ASP A 295 0.84 -6.95 -34.42
CA ASP A 295 1.89 -7.57 -35.23
C ASP A 295 3.27 -6.95 -34.96
N SER A 296 3.32 -5.63 -34.73
CA SER A 296 4.54 -4.93 -34.34
C SER A 296 5.05 -5.38 -32.97
N VAL A 297 4.15 -5.58 -32.01
CA VAL A 297 4.46 -6.13 -30.67
C VAL A 297 5.00 -7.56 -30.79
N CYS A 298 4.31 -8.43 -31.53
CA CYS A 298 4.75 -9.81 -31.74
C CYS A 298 6.11 -9.89 -32.44
N ARG A 299 6.35 -9.06 -33.47
CA ARG A 299 7.65 -8.98 -34.16
C ARG A 299 8.77 -8.51 -33.21
N CYS A 300 8.51 -7.51 -32.37
CA CYS A 300 9.46 -7.02 -31.36
C CYS A 300 9.86 -8.12 -30.37
N LEU A 301 8.90 -8.97 -29.98
CA LEU A 301 9.12 -10.09 -29.06
C LEU A 301 9.53 -11.39 -29.75
N LYS A 302 9.61 -11.42 -31.09
CA LYS A 302 9.87 -12.62 -31.92
C LYS A 302 8.86 -13.75 -31.70
N LEU A 303 7.59 -13.39 -31.49
CA LEU A 303 6.48 -14.30 -31.27
C LEU A 303 5.71 -14.53 -32.57
N LYS A 304 5.28 -15.77 -32.84
CA LYS A 304 4.43 -16.09 -33.99
C LYS A 304 2.96 -16.01 -33.59
N LEU A 305 2.28 -14.98 -34.07
CA LEU A 305 0.85 -14.77 -33.84
C LEU A 305 0.02 -15.47 -34.93
N THR A 306 -1.00 -16.20 -34.51
CA THR A 306 -2.00 -16.81 -35.39
C THR A 306 -3.40 -16.49 -34.91
N GLU A 307 -4.26 -16.10 -35.82
CA GLU A 307 -5.68 -15.82 -35.53
C GLU A 307 -6.49 -17.10 -35.68
N HIS A 308 -7.55 -17.22 -34.88
CA HIS A 308 -8.58 -18.23 -35.07
C HIS A 308 -9.96 -17.63 -34.83
N PRO A 309 -11.04 -18.25 -35.34
CA PRO A 309 -12.39 -17.87 -34.98
C PRO A 309 -12.56 -17.84 -33.46
N GLU A 310 -13.03 -16.70 -32.94
CA GLU A 310 -13.19 -16.49 -31.50
C GLU A 310 -14.43 -17.21 -30.96
N MET A 311 -14.33 -17.71 -29.72
CA MET A 311 -15.51 -18.17 -28.98
C MET A 311 -16.29 -16.95 -28.46
N GLU A 312 -17.60 -16.92 -28.70
CA GLU A 312 -18.47 -15.76 -28.48
C GLU A 312 -18.23 -15.04 -27.13
N ARG A 313 -17.72 -13.80 -27.18
CA ARG A 313 -17.66 -12.88 -26.03
C ARG A 313 -18.77 -11.84 -26.11
N PRO A 314 -19.62 -11.67 -25.08
CA PRO A 314 -20.78 -10.77 -25.14
C PRO A 314 -20.45 -9.30 -25.44
N PHE A 315 -19.27 -8.84 -25.04
CA PHE A 315 -18.83 -7.46 -25.20
C PHE A 315 -18.15 -7.17 -26.55
N MET A 316 -17.99 -8.18 -27.44
CA MET A 316 -17.35 -8.05 -28.75
C MET A 316 -18.33 -8.18 -29.91
N LEU A 317 -18.06 -7.51 -31.02
CA LEU A 317 -18.85 -7.57 -32.24
C LEU A 317 -18.60 -8.88 -33.00
N ARG A 318 -19.64 -9.70 -33.13
CA ARG A 318 -19.61 -10.95 -33.89
C ARG A 318 -19.21 -10.69 -35.35
N GLY A 319 -18.25 -11.46 -35.86
CA GLY A 319 -17.74 -11.36 -37.23
C GLY A 319 -16.65 -10.31 -37.42
N LYS A 320 -16.34 -9.52 -36.39
CA LYS A 320 -15.20 -8.59 -36.35
C LYS A 320 -14.36 -8.77 -35.09
N SER A 321 -14.26 -10.01 -34.64
CA SER A 321 -13.42 -10.42 -33.52
C SER A 321 -12.77 -11.76 -33.81
N VAL A 322 -11.54 -11.92 -33.33
CA VAL A 322 -10.73 -13.12 -33.48
C VAL A 322 -10.05 -13.46 -32.15
N GLY A 323 -9.82 -14.75 -31.96
CA GLY A 323 -8.96 -15.26 -30.90
C GLY A 323 -7.51 -15.26 -31.35
N LEU A 324 -6.60 -15.09 -30.40
CA LEU A 324 -5.18 -14.93 -30.64
C LEU A 324 -4.42 -16.09 -30.03
N LYS A 325 -3.69 -16.83 -30.86
CA LYS A 325 -2.73 -17.83 -30.42
C LYS A 325 -1.30 -17.40 -30.67
N VAL A 326 -0.44 -17.60 -29.69
CA VAL A 326 1.02 -17.45 -29.82
C VAL A 326 1.64 -18.82 -29.62
N ASP A 327 2.40 -19.31 -30.61
CA ASP A 327 3.05 -20.62 -30.59
C ASP A 327 2.10 -21.79 -30.21
N GLY A 328 0.83 -21.68 -30.61
CA GLY A 328 -0.22 -22.68 -30.36
C GLY A 328 -0.99 -22.50 -29.04
N GLN A 329 -0.58 -21.59 -28.15
CA GLN A 329 -1.26 -21.30 -26.90
C GLN A 329 -2.22 -20.11 -27.04
N ASP A 330 -3.42 -20.21 -26.47
CA ASP A 330 -4.38 -19.10 -26.41
C ASP A 330 -3.85 -17.98 -25.51
N CYS A 331 -3.77 -16.77 -26.06
CA CYS A 331 -3.16 -15.60 -25.44
C CYS A 331 -4.09 -14.38 -25.36
N GLY A 332 -5.34 -14.51 -25.80
CA GLY A 332 -6.32 -13.43 -25.75
C GLY A 332 -7.08 -13.24 -27.07
N TYR A 333 -7.50 -12.01 -27.33
CA TYR A 333 -8.41 -11.68 -28.41
C TYR A 333 -8.15 -10.30 -28.99
N LEU A 334 -8.66 -10.06 -30.20
CA LEU A 334 -8.68 -8.77 -30.88
C LEU A 334 -10.04 -8.59 -31.57
N GLY A 335 -10.63 -7.40 -31.48
CA GLY A 335 -11.87 -7.11 -32.19
C GLY A 335 -12.52 -5.79 -31.84
N GLU A 336 -13.61 -5.48 -32.54
CA GLU A 336 -14.46 -4.32 -32.27
C GLU A 336 -15.39 -4.60 -31.07
N LEU A 337 -15.67 -3.58 -30.25
CA LEU A 337 -16.68 -3.67 -29.19
C LEU A 337 -18.08 -3.84 -29.79
N SER A 338 -18.95 -4.59 -29.12
CA SER A 338 -20.32 -4.78 -29.61
C SER A 338 -21.12 -3.47 -29.59
N PRO A 339 -22.05 -3.25 -30.54
CA PRO A 339 -22.88 -2.05 -30.58
C PRO A 339 -23.73 -1.82 -29.33
N SER A 340 -24.02 -2.86 -28.53
CA SER A 340 -24.66 -2.71 -27.23
C SER A 340 -23.73 -2.02 -26.23
N ILE A 341 -22.46 -2.45 -26.16
CA ILE A 341 -21.45 -1.84 -25.30
C ILE A 341 -21.15 -0.41 -25.74
N VAL A 342 -20.95 -0.17 -27.03
CA VAL A 342 -20.70 1.18 -27.57
C VAL A 342 -21.83 2.14 -27.17
N ARG A 343 -23.10 1.70 -27.26
CA ARG A 343 -24.25 2.50 -26.82
C ARG A 343 -24.33 2.69 -25.31
N GLN A 344 -24.11 1.62 -24.54
CA GLN A 344 -24.17 1.67 -23.07
C GLN A 344 -23.13 2.64 -22.49
N TYR A 345 -21.96 2.72 -23.11
CA TYR A 345 -20.86 3.60 -22.71
C TYR A 345 -20.86 4.95 -23.44
N GLU A 346 -21.85 5.22 -24.30
CA GLU A 346 -21.94 6.44 -25.13
C GLU A 346 -20.63 6.75 -25.88
N LEU A 347 -19.95 5.70 -26.35
CA LEU A 347 -18.70 5.84 -27.10
C LEU A 347 -19.00 6.45 -28.49
N PRO A 348 -18.23 7.46 -28.94
CA PRO A 348 -18.34 7.96 -30.30
C PRO A 348 -17.99 6.85 -31.31
N LYS A 349 -18.70 6.86 -32.45
CA LYS A 349 -18.56 5.87 -33.52
C LYS A 349 -17.26 5.97 -34.29
#